data_AF-F7XBP7-F1
#
_entry.id   AF-F7XBP7-F1
#
_cell.length_a   1.000
_cell.length_b   1.000
_cell.length_c   1.000
_cell.angle_alpha   90.00
_cell.angle_beta   90.00
_cell.angle_gamma   90.00
#
_symmetry.space_group_name_H-M   'P 1'
#
loop_
_entity.id
_entity.type
_entity.pdbx_description
1 polymer ?
#
loop_
_entity_poly.entity_id
_entity_poly.type
_entity_poly.pdbx_seq_one_letter_code
_entity_poly.pdbx_strand_id
1 'polypeptide(L)'
;MTSLPGACEGGQSDQRQPRHAPVCVASRKLPQRQSGETNERHHRSARSRCRESYLASVLVALDRYGDRFGMDRPHRLAQYFAQLMHESGDFRYDREIWGPTPAQQRYDTRTDLGNTPENDGDGFRYRGCTGMQLTGKDNYRQFRNWCRAAGLSCPDFVKDPDAVNTDPWEGLVPLFYWDTRDLNRWADEGDCETVTRKINGGKNGLSDRFDRLARISLVLLGYRADNVLQFQADQRLQVDGDVGPKTRAAMHTALVALTPGEAARPEVKAAPVTEEKPVPVPVTPPSLDAPWWKSKEVITPSVIGGGASLVTAIGGIPWQNLLLILVAFGGIAGFLYWRKNADRKAVAKQVEGMA
;
A
#
# COMPACT_ATOMS: atom_id res chain seq x y z
N MET A 1 9.51 -32.08 -84.41
CA MET A 1 8.48 -32.81 -83.62
C MET A 1 8.01 -31.84 -82.55
N THR A 2 6.99 -31.02 -82.89
CA THR A 2 5.60 -31.08 -82.34
C THR A 2 5.56 -30.69 -80.86
N SER A 3 4.81 -29.71 -80.34
CA SER A 3 3.76 -28.79 -80.83
C SER A 3 3.37 -27.90 -79.63
N LEU A 4 3.10 -26.60 -79.82
CA LEU A 4 2.17 -25.80 -78.96
C LEU A 4 0.70 -26.16 -79.35
N PRO A 5 -0.41 -25.65 -78.73
CA PRO A 5 -0.63 -24.70 -77.62
C PRO A 5 -1.76 -25.16 -76.63
N GLY A 6 -2.20 -24.29 -75.69
CA GLY A 6 -3.51 -24.43 -75.04
C GLY A 6 -3.73 -23.59 -73.77
N ALA A 7 -4.48 -22.50 -73.90
CA ALA A 7 -5.08 -21.75 -72.81
C ALA A 7 -6.43 -22.40 -72.39
N CYS A 8 -6.87 -22.23 -71.14
CA CYS A 8 -8.27 -22.02 -70.77
C CYS A 8 -8.44 -21.66 -69.28
N GLU A 9 -9.41 -20.77 -69.05
CA GLU A 9 -9.83 -20.13 -67.81
C GLU A 9 -10.55 -21.10 -66.84
N GLY A 10 -10.68 -20.70 -65.58
CA GLY A 10 -11.58 -21.35 -64.63
C GLY A 10 -11.41 -20.82 -63.21
N GLY A 11 -12.19 -19.80 -62.85
CA GLY A 11 -12.24 -19.28 -61.49
C GLY A 11 -12.85 -20.28 -60.50
N GLN A 12 -12.35 -20.27 -59.27
CA GLN A 12 -13.13 -20.69 -58.12
C GLN A 12 -12.72 -19.86 -56.90
N SER A 13 -13.72 -19.17 -56.37
CA SER A 13 -13.75 -18.50 -55.09
C SER A 13 -13.22 -19.41 -53.98
N ASP A 14 -12.21 -18.97 -53.24
CA ASP A 14 -11.97 -19.52 -51.92
C ASP A 14 -11.67 -18.41 -50.90
N GLN A 15 -12.23 -18.64 -49.73
CA GLN A 15 -12.56 -17.68 -48.71
C GLN A 15 -11.29 -17.08 -48.09
N ARG A 16 -11.24 -15.74 -48.02
CA ARG A 16 -10.20 -15.04 -47.24
C ARG A 16 -10.44 -15.33 -45.76
N GLN A 17 -9.75 -16.33 -45.23
CA GLN A 17 -9.50 -16.45 -43.80
C GLN A 17 -8.76 -15.18 -43.32
N PRO A 18 -9.17 -14.55 -42.21
CA PRO A 18 -8.43 -13.42 -41.65
C PRO A 18 -7.08 -13.94 -41.12
N ARG A 19 -6.00 -13.48 -41.77
CA ARG A 19 -4.63 -13.70 -41.30
C ARG A 19 -4.50 -13.14 -39.88
N HIS A 20 -4.34 -14.02 -38.90
CA HIS A 20 -3.89 -13.65 -37.57
C HIS A 20 -2.54 -12.94 -37.70
N ALA A 21 -2.55 -11.62 -37.53
CA ALA A 21 -1.32 -10.86 -37.40
C ALA A 21 -0.65 -11.27 -36.07
N PRO A 22 0.61 -11.74 -36.08
CA PRO A 22 1.32 -12.00 -34.84
C PRO A 22 1.52 -10.67 -34.12
N VAL A 23 1.12 -10.63 -32.85
CA VAL A 23 1.39 -9.51 -31.94
C VAL A 23 2.90 -9.42 -31.80
N CYS A 24 3.48 -8.40 -32.43
CA CYS A 24 4.91 -8.09 -32.31
C CYS A 24 5.15 -7.51 -30.91
N VAL A 25 5.39 -8.38 -29.93
CA VAL A 25 5.97 -7.97 -28.65
C VAL A 25 7.42 -7.64 -28.94
N ALA A 26 7.67 -6.37 -29.28
CA ALA A 26 9.02 -5.85 -29.36
C ALA A 26 9.69 -6.07 -28.00
N SER A 27 10.61 -7.04 -27.94
CA SER A 27 11.50 -7.24 -26.80
C SER A 27 12.36 -5.99 -26.62
N ARG A 28 11.86 -5.00 -25.88
CA ARG A 28 12.73 -3.99 -25.29
C ARG A 28 13.48 -4.68 -24.17
N LYS A 29 14.76 -4.97 -24.41
CA LYS A 29 15.71 -5.23 -23.33
C LYS A 29 15.56 -4.12 -22.29
N LEU A 30 15.28 -4.50 -21.04
CA LEU A 30 15.35 -3.59 -19.91
C LEU A 30 16.74 -2.94 -19.92
N PRO A 31 16.84 -1.60 -19.96
CA PRO A 31 18.12 -0.93 -19.87
C PRO A 31 18.72 -1.20 -18.49
N GLN A 32 20.03 -1.43 -18.44
CA GLN A 32 20.79 -1.56 -17.20
C GLN A 32 20.48 -0.37 -16.28
N ARG A 33 20.27 -0.64 -14.98
CA ARG A 33 19.93 0.35 -13.94
C ARG A 33 20.93 1.51 -13.97
N GLN A 34 20.57 2.61 -14.62
CA GLN A 34 21.16 3.91 -14.35
C GLN A 34 20.37 4.49 -13.18
N SER A 35 21.03 4.67 -12.03
CA SER A 35 20.44 5.07 -10.75
C SER A 35 19.48 6.27 -10.84
N GLY A 36 19.71 7.20 -11.78
CA GLY A 36 18.82 8.36 -12.03
C GLY A 36 17.44 8.01 -12.61
N GLU A 37 17.35 7.03 -13.52
CA GLU A 37 16.09 6.68 -14.20
C GLU A 37 15.13 5.89 -13.29
N THR A 38 15.70 5.12 -12.36
CA THR A 38 14.96 4.44 -11.29
C THR A 38 14.37 5.43 -10.29
N ASN A 39 15.12 6.46 -9.86
CA ASN A 39 14.62 7.45 -8.90
C ASN A 39 13.39 8.20 -9.45
N GLU A 40 13.44 8.63 -10.72
CA GLU A 40 12.32 9.33 -11.37
C GLU A 40 11.07 8.47 -11.56
N ARG A 41 11.21 7.16 -11.75
CA ARG A 41 10.06 6.24 -11.88
C ARG A 41 9.33 6.13 -10.53
N HIS A 42 10.04 5.92 -9.42
CA HIS A 42 9.40 5.80 -8.10
C HIS A 42 8.78 7.12 -7.61
N HIS A 43 9.38 8.27 -7.93
CA HIS A 43 8.75 9.56 -7.66
C HIS A 43 7.44 9.75 -8.45
N ARG A 44 7.35 9.26 -9.69
CA ARG A 44 6.16 9.40 -10.54
C ARG A 44 4.97 8.55 -10.09
N SER A 45 5.18 7.49 -9.32
CA SER A 45 4.08 6.69 -8.78
C SER A 45 3.44 7.30 -7.52
N ALA A 46 4.18 8.12 -6.76
CA ALA A 46 3.69 8.79 -5.56
C ALA A 46 2.45 9.66 -5.85
N ARG A 47 1.51 9.71 -4.90
CA ARG A 47 0.32 10.59 -4.99
C ARG A 47 0.60 11.98 -4.45
N SER A 48 1.59 12.11 -3.58
CA SER A 48 1.97 13.36 -2.94
C SER A 48 3.49 13.54 -2.93
N ARG A 49 3.95 14.75 -2.59
CA ARG A 49 5.39 15.08 -2.58
C ARG A 49 6.10 14.21 -1.53
N CYS A 50 7.02 13.38 -2.00
CA CYS A 50 7.89 12.57 -1.14
C CYS A 50 8.91 13.45 -0.40
N ARG A 51 9.35 12.99 0.78
CA ARG A 51 10.61 13.47 1.35
C ARG A 51 11.75 12.79 0.58
N GLU A 52 12.49 13.57 -0.20
CA GLU A 52 13.54 13.06 -1.10
C GLU A 52 14.59 12.24 -0.36
N SER A 53 14.98 12.65 0.86
CA SER A 53 15.95 11.90 1.66
C SER A 53 15.46 10.50 2.01
N TYR A 54 14.20 10.34 2.44
CA TYR A 54 13.69 9.02 2.84
C TYR A 54 13.51 8.08 1.65
N LEU A 55 12.98 8.58 0.52
CA LEU A 55 12.92 7.76 -0.70
C LEU A 55 14.33 7.37 -1.16
N ALA A 56 15.30 8.29 -1.07
CA ALA A 56 16.70 7.97 -1.37
C ALA A 56 17.24 6.86 -0.46
N SER A 57 16.96 6.89 0.85
CA SER A 57 17.35 5.82 1.79
C SER A 57 16.81 4.45 1.36
N VAL A 58 15.53 4.38 0.99
CA VAL A 58 14.88 3.15 0.50
C VAL A 58 15.55 2.66 -0.79
N LEU A 59 15.85 3.56 -1.72
CA LEU A 59 16.48 3.21 -2.99
C LEU A 59 17.94 2.78 -2.81
N VAL A 60 18.70 3.41 -1.91
CA VAL A 60 20.06 2.99 -1.54
C VAL A 60 20.05 1.58 -0.95
N ALA A 61 19.09 1.27 -0.07
CA ALA A 61 18.97 -0.07 0.49
C ALA A 61 18.58 -1.12 -0.56
N LEU A 62 17.64 -0.79 -1.47
CA LEU A 62 17.25 -1.67 -2.57
C LEU A 62 18.39 -1.89 -3.58
N ASP A 63 19.20 -0.86 -3.85
CA ASP A 63 20.35 -0.97 -4.74
C ASP A 63 21.44 -1.87 -4.14
N ARG A 64 21.76 -1.66 -2.87
CA ARG A 64 22.84 -2.41 -2.20
C ARG A 64 22.43 -3.84 -1.80
N TYR A 65 21.16 -4.05 -1.42
CA TYR A 65 20.73 -5.29 -0.78
C TYR A 65 19.48 -5.94 -1.40
N GLY A 66 18.79 -5.27 -2.34
CA GLY A 66 17.50 -5.73 -2.86
C GLY A 66 17.55 -7.13 -3.46
N ASP A 67 18.64 -7.47 -4.18
CA ASP A 67 18.81 -8.78 -4.82
C ASP A 67 18.78 -9.93 -3.81
N ARG A 68 19.35 -9.74 -2.62
CA ARG A 68 19.33 -10.72 -1.53
C ARG A 68 17.91 -11.04 -1.08
N PHE A 69 16.99 -10.09 -1.21
CA PHE A 69 15.59 -10.22 -0.81
C PHE A 69 14.67 -10.51 -2.00
N GLY A 70 15.23 -10.72 -3.20
CA GLY A 70 14.48 -10.95 -4.42
C GLY A 70 13.65 -9.74 -4.87
N MET A 71 14.12 -8.53 -4.55
CA MET A 71 13.52 -7.25 -4.98
C MET A 71 14.00 -6.80 -6.37
N ASP A 72 14.76 -7.66 -7.06
CA ASP A 72 15.05 -7.61 -8.48
C ASP A 72 13.80 -7.90 -9.34
N ARG A 73 12.82 -8.61 -8.77
CA ARG A 73 11.55 -8.98 -9.40
C ARG A 73 10.53 -7.84 -9.37
N PRO A 74 10.05 -7.35 -10.53
CA PRO A 74 9.13 -6.21 -10.57
C PRO A 74 7.79 -6.45 -9.86
N HIS A 75 7.25 -7.68 -9.88
CA HIS A 75 5.98 -7.99 -9.21
C HIS A 75 6.08 -7.92 -7.69
N ARG A 76 7.21 -8.37 -7.12
CA ARG A 76 7.50 -8.21 -5.68
C ARG A 76 7.75 -6.76 -5.32
N LEU A 77 8.54 -6.08 -6.14
CA LEU A 77 8.88 -4.67 -5.96
C LEU A 77 7.62 -3.77 -5.96
N ALA A 78 6.67 -4.03 -6.86
CA ALA A 78 5.39 -3.33 -6.92
C ALA A 78 4.59 -3.48 -5.60
N GLN A 79 4.48 -4.70 -5.10
CA GLN A 79 3.79 -4.98 -3.83
C GLN A 79 4.49 -4.30 -2.65
N TYR A 80 5.81 -4.40 -2.58
CA TYR A 80 6.62 -3.74 -1.56
C TYR A 80 6.41 -2.22 -1.55
N PHE A 81 6.57 -1.55 -2.70
CA PHE A 81 6.37 -0.11 -2.79
C PHE A 81 4.95 0.33 -2.45
N ALA A 82 3.93 -0.41 -2.90
CA ALA A 82 2.53 -0.07 -2.60
C ALA A 82 2.27 0.01 -1.08
N GLN A 83 2.84 -0.94 -0.33
CA GLN A 83 2.72 -0.98 1.12
C GLN A 83 3.50 0.16 1.77
N LEU A 84 4.77 0.36 1.40
CA LEU A 84 5.60 1.44 1.96
C LEU A 84 4.99 2.82 1.70
N MET A 85 4.48 3.05 0.49
CA MET A 85 3.82 4.31 0.12
C MET A 85 2.56 4.55 0.96
N HIS A 86 1.82 3.50 1.32
CA HIS A 86 0.67 3.63 2.21
C HIS A 86 1.09 3.94 3.65
N GLU A 87 2.00 3.14 4.21
CA GLU A 87 2.42 3.26 5.62
C GLU A 87 3.15 4.57 5.92
N SER A 88 3.92 5.10 4.96
CA SER A 88 4.69 6.33 5.14
C SER A 88 4.02 7.60 4.58
N GLY A 89 2.82 7.47 4.00
CA GLY A 89 2.14 8.56 3.31
C GLY A 89 2.96 9.12 2.13
N ASP A 90 3.33 8.25 1.19
CA ASP A 90 4.24 8.51 0.06
C ASP A 90 5.63 8.99 0.48
N PHE A 91 6.27 8.28 1.42
CA PHE A 91 7.61 8.61 1.92
C PHE A 91 7.69 10.00 2.57
N ARG A 92 6.57 10.50 3.11
CA ARG A 92 6.53 11.81 3.76
C ARG A 92 6.96 11.74 5.23
N TYR A 93 6.68 10.62 5.89
CA TYR A 93 6.93 10.42 7.31
C TYR A 93 7.86 9.22 7.53
N ASP A 94 8.99 9.49 8.17
CA ASP A 94 10.03 8.53 8.57
C ASP A 94 10.11 8.37 10.10
N ARG A 95 9.31 9.15 10.83
CA ARG A 95 9.16 9.11 12.28
C ARG A 95 7.71 9.39 12.63
N GLU A 96 7.24 8.76 13.70
CA GLU A 96 5.97 9.10 14.32
C GLU A 96 6.01 10.58 14.74
N ILE A 97 4.96 11.32 14.41
CA ILE A 97 4.76 12.68 14.91
C ILE A 97 4.50 12.57 16.42
N TRP A 98 5.53 12.84 17.20
CA TRP A 98 5.45 12.77 18.64
C TRP A 98 5.00 14.10 19.23
N GLY A 99 3.86 14.07 19.92
CA GLY A 99 3.32 15.19 20.68
C GLY A 99 2.43 14.57 21.75
N PRO A 100 2.97 14.34 22.97
CA PRO A 100 2.55 13.23 23.83
C PRO A 100 1.05 13.21 24.03
N THR A 101 0.37 12.31 23.31
CA THR A 101 -1.04 12.03 23.52
C THR A 101 -1.19 11.03 24.67
N PRO A 102 -2.38 10.93 25.31
CA PRO A 102 -2.64 9.90 26.31
C PRO A 102 -2.38 8.48 25.78
N ALA A 103 -2.46 8.25 24.47
CA ALA A 103 -2.12 6.98 23.86
C ALA A 103 -0.62 6.79 23.66
N GLN A 104 0.11 7.84 23.28
CA GLN A 104 1.58 7.80 23.18
C GLN A 104 2.24 7.57 24.53
N GLN A 105 1.69 8.17 25.59
CA GLN A 105 2.17 7.94 26.96
C GLN A 105 2.01 6.48 27.41
N ARG A 106 1.00 5.76 26.90
CA ARG A 106 0.85 4.32 27.20
C ARG A 106 1.92 3.45 26.56
N TYR A 107 2.63 3.93 25.53
CA TYR A 107 3.73 3.14 24.96
C TYR A 107 4.90 2.99 25.91
N ASP A 108 5.08 3.94 26.84
CA ASP A 108 6.23 3.95 27.73
C ASP A 108 6.37 2.65 28.50
N THR A 109 5.24 2.12 28.98
CA THR A 109 5.19 0.92 29.83
C THR A 109 4.77 -0.36 29.10
N ARG A 110 4.77 -0.38 27.76
CA ARG A 110 4.40 -1.56 26.95
C ARG A 110 5.49 -2.62 26.98
N THR A 111 5.46 -3.45 28.02
CA THR A 111 6.42 -4.55 28.22
C THR A 111 6.35 -5.63 27.13
N ASP A 112 5.21 -5.80 26.47
CA ASP A 112 5.06 -6.68 25.30
C ASP A 112 5.84 -6.18 24.06
N LEU A 113 6.20 -4.90 24.04
CA LEU A 113 7.09 -4.30 23.04
C LEU A 113 8.55 -4.21 23.52
N GLY A 114 8.84 -4.78 24.69
CA GLY A 114 10.16 -4.79 25.31
C GLY A 114 10.52 -3.54 26.10
N ASN A 115 9.60 -2.58 26.23
CA ASN A 115 9.81 -1.40 27.05
C ASN A 115 9.78 -1.78 28.54
N THR A 116 10.36 -0.95 29.39
CA THR A 116 10.35 -1.17 30.84
C THR A 116 8.92 -0.98 31.40
N PRO A 117 8.56 -1.60 32.54
CA PRO A 117 7.28 -1.31 33.19
C PRO A 117 7.25 0.08 33.86
N GLU A 118 8.41 0.72 34.00
CA GLU A 118 8.55 2.09 34.50
C GLU A 118 8.27 3.14 33.41
N ASN A 119 7.78 4.31 33.81
CA ASN A 119 7.61 5.46 32.92
C ASN A 119 8.95 6.21 32.79
N ASP A 120 9.92 5.63 32.10
CA ASP A 120 11.30 6.10 31.96
C ASP A 120 11.63 6.78 30.61
N GLY A 121 10.64 6.91 29.72
CA GLY A 121 10.76 7.50 28.39
C GLY A 121 10.99 6.48 27.27
N ASP A 122 10.97 5.16 27.55
CA ASP A 122 11.11 4.10 26.54
C ASP A 122 10.10 4.23 25.37
N GLY A 123 8.91 4.76 25.63
CA GLY A 123 7.87 5.00 24.62
C GLY A 123 8.28 6.03 23.59
N PHE A 124 8.85 7.16 24.02
CA PHE A 124 9.40 8.16 23.10
C PHE A 124 10.71 7.68 22.46
N ARG A 125 11.55 7.04 23.26
CA ARG A 125 12.87 6.54 22.86
C ARG A 125 12.77 5.51 21.73
N TYR A 126 11.79 4.62 21.79
CA TYR A 126 11.51 3.60 20.78
C TYR A 126 10.21 3.85 20.02
N ARG A 127 9.83 5.12 19.83
CA ARG A 127 8.69 5.52 18.99
C ARG A 127 8.82 4.99 17.56
N GLY A 128 7.71 4.97 16.83
CA GLY A 128 7.69 4.47 15.45
C GLY A 128 8.67 5.22 14.55
N CYS A 129 9.61 4.48 13.94
CA CYS A 129 10.57 5.02 12.99
C CYS A 129 10.58 4.23 11.67
N THR A 130 11.07 4.88 10.60
CA THR A 130 11.02 4.46 9.20
C THR A 130 9.60 4.30 8.65
N GLY A 131 9.45 4.05 7.35
CA GLY A 131 8.12 3.94 6.72
C GLY A 131 7.38 2.63 6.97
N MET A 132 7.89 1.73 7.81
CA MET A 132 7.14 0.55 8.31
C MET A 132 6.88 0.62 9.83
N GLN A 133 7.11 1.78 10.45
CA GLN A 133 6.89 2.04 11.88
C GLN A 133 7.49 0.98 12.81
N LEU A 134 8.82 0.90 12.84
CA LEU A 134 9.55 0.12 13.83
C LEU A 134 9.36 0.76 15.21
N THR A 135 8.56 0.12 16.08
CA THR A 135 8.17 0.66 17.40
C THR A 135 8.51 -0.34 18.50
N GLY A 136 9.05 0.14 19.62
CA GLY A 136 9.32 -0.66 20.81
C GLY A 136 10.71 -1.30 20.84
N LYS A 137 11.31 -1.33 22.04
CA LYS A 137 12.70 -1.77 22.28
C LYS A 137 13.03 -3.14 21.69
N ASP A 138 12.11 -4.09 21.76
CA ASP A 138 12.32 -5.45 21.25
C ASP A 138 12.40 -5.49 19.73
N ASN A 139 11.66 -4.63 19.02
CA ASN A 139 11.74 -4.55 17.57
C ASN A 139 13.06 -3.92 17.11
N TYR A 140 13.57 -2.92 17.82
CA TYR A 140 14.93 -2.38 17.57
C TYR A 140 16.01 -3.43 17.82
N ARG A 141 15.85 -4.26 18.87
CA ARG A 141 16.76 -5.37 19.16
C ARG A 141 16.72 -6.45 18.08
N GLN A 142 15.53 -6.81 17.61
CA GLN A 142 15.35 -7.79 16.53
C GLN A 142 15.97 -7.29 15.23
N PHE A 143 15.75 -6.03 14.86
CA PHE A 143 16.36 -5.44 13.66
C PHE A 143 17.90 -5.47 13.74
N ARG A 144 18.47 -5.07 14.87
CA ARG A 144 19.92 -5.16 15.12
C ARG A 144 20.44 -6.59 14.94
N ASN A 145 19.77 -7.56 15.55
CA ASN A 145 20.18 -8.95 15.50
C ASN A 145 20.08 -9.51 14.06
N TRP A 146 19.03 -9.13 13.32
CA TRP A 146 18.86 -9.48 11.92
C TRP A 146 19.98 -8.89 11.05
N CYS A 147 20.33 -7.61 11.24
CA CYS A 147 21.46 -6.97 10.55
C CYS A 147 22.78 -7.71 10.83
N ARG A 148 23.05 -8.07 12.09
CA ARG A 148 24.27 -8.82 12.48
C ARG A 148 24.29 -10.22 11.90
N ALA A 149 23.17 -10.94 11.93
CA ALA A 149 23.03 -12.25 11.29
C ALA A 149 23.22 -12.17 9.77
N ALA A 150 22.87 -11.02 9.18
CA ALA A 150 23.11 -10.71 7.78
C ALA A 150 24.56 -10.32 7.46
N GLY A 151 25.46 -10.27 8.45
CA GLY A 151 26.87 -9.87 8.31
C GLY A 151 27.08 -8.36 8.24
N LEU A 152 26.07 -7.56 8.58
CA LEU A 152 26.15 -6.10 8.53
C LEU A 152 26.74 -5.55 9.83
N SER A 153 27.73 -4.66 9.70
CA SER A 153 28.30 -3.91 10.83
C SER A 153 27.38 -2.77 11.24
N CYS A 154 26.25 -3.09 11.86
CA CYS A 154 25.24 -2.09 12.28
C CYS A 154 25.50 -1.51 13.68
N PRO A 155 25.03 -0.28 13.96
CA PRO A 155 24.98 0.28 15.31
C PRO A 155 24.18 -0.59 16.28
N ASP A 156 24.35 -0.34 17.58
CA ASP A 156 23.44 -0.89 18.58
C ASP A 156 22.18 -0.02 18.70
N PHE A 157 21.16 -0.36 17.91
CA PHE A 157 19.90 0.37 17.85
C PHE A 157 19.11 0.40 19.17
N VAL A 158 19.46 -0.43 20.17
CA VAL A 158 18.86 -0.32 21.52
C VAL A 158 19.54 0.82 22.30
N LYS A 159 20.86 0.96 22.14
CA LYS A 159 21.64 2.03 22.78
C LYS A 159 21.43 3.38 22.08
N ASP A 160 21.33 3.38 20.76
CA ASP A 160 21.10 4.55 19.92
C ASP A 160 19.97 4.29 18.90
N PRO A 161 18.70 4.47 19.31
CA PRO A 161 17.54 4.20 18.45
C PRO A 161 17.46 5.11 17.23
N ASP A 162 17.86 6.38 17.35
CA ASP A 162 17.76 7.34 16.24
C ASP A 162 18.68 6.97 15.07
N ALA A 163 19.72 6.15 15.30
CA ALA A 163 20.57 5.59 14.24
C ALA A 163 19.80 4.76 13.20
N VAL A 164 18.60 4.26 13.54
CA VAL A 164 17.73 3.56 12.58
C VAL A 164 17.27 4.48 11.43
N ASN A 165 17.17 5.80 11.64
CA ASN A 165 16.84 6.78 10.60
C ASN A 165 18.07 7.30 9.84
N THR A 166 19.18 6.56 9.84
CA THR A 166 20.37 6.90 9.06
C THR A 166 20.61 5.86 7.99
N ASP A 167 21.27 6.24 6.90
CA ASP A 167 21.59 5.30 5.83
C ASP A 167 22.70 4.30 6.23
N PRO A 168 22.60 3.03 5.81
CA PRO A 168 21.53 2.44 4.99
C PRO A 168 20.37 1.84 5.82
N TRP A 169 20.34 2.07 7.13
CA TRP A 169 19.44 1.39 8.07
C TRP A 169 17.98 1.76 7.86
N GLU A 170 17.72 3.02 7.55
CA GLU A 170 16.36 3.53 7.32
C GLU A 170 15.66 2.81 6.17
N GLY A 171 16.38 2.54 5.07
CA GLY A 171 15.89 1.76 3.94
C GLY A 171 15.93 0.24 4.16
N LEU A 172 16.73 -0.26 5.12
CA LEU A 172 16.80 -1.68 5.46
C LEU A 172 15.66 -2.13 6.38
N VAL A 173 15.10 -1.26 7.23
CA VAL A 173 14.01 -1.65 8.13
C VAL A 173 12.80 -2.19 7.37
N PRO A 174 12.33 -1.58 6.26
CA PRO A 174 11.23 -2.16 5.52
C PRO A 174 11.58 -3.51 4.86
N LEU A 175 12.82 -3.71 4.43
CA LEU A 175 13.30 -5.02 3.94
C LEU A 175 13.33 -6.07 5.06
N PHE A 176 13.80 -5.69 6.26
CA PHE A 176 13.71 -6.53 7.45
C PHE A 176 12.27 -6.95 7.73
N TYR A 177 11.34 -5.99 7.74
CA TYR A 177 9.93 -6.29 8.00
C TYR A 177 9.34 -7.26 6.98
N TRP A 178 9.73 -7.09 5.71
CA TRP A 178 9.30 -7.92 4.59
C TRP A 178 9.85 -9.34 4.67
N ASP A 179 11.16 -9.47 4.93
CA ASP A 179 11.89 -10.73 5.03
C ASP A 179 11.38 -11.58 6.20
N THR A 180 11.32 -11.01 7.41
CA THR A 180 10.95 -11.78 8.62
C THR A 180 9.49 -12.24 8.64
N ARG A 181 8.66 -11.77 7.71
CA ARG A 181 7.23 -12.13 7.61
C ARG A 181 6.91 -13.00 6.40
N ASP A 182 7.93 -13.38 5.63
CA ASP A 182 7.81 -14.18 4.41
C ASP A 182 6.79 -13.55 3.43
N LEU A 183 6.93 -12.24 3.19
CA LEU A 183 5.98 -11.51 2.34
C LEU A 183 6.20 -11.76 0.84
N ASN A 184 7.40 -12.21 0.45
CA ASN A 184 7.69 -12.61 -0.92
C ASN A 184 6.73 -13.66 -1.45
N ARG A 185 6.37 -14.65 -0.63
CA ARG A 185 5.41 -15.69 -0.99
C ARG A 185 4.10 -15.11 -1.50
N TRP A 186 3.51 -14.17 -0.76
CA TRP A 186 2.22 -13.57 -1.12
C TRP A 186 2.35 -12.59 -2.27
N ALA A 187 3.51 -11.93 -2.39
CA ALA A 187 3.79 -11.06 -3.52
C ALA A 187 3.99 -11.85 -4.82
N ASP A 188 4.56 -13.06 -4.77
CA ASP A 188 4.64 -14.00 -5.88
C ASP A 188 3.25 -14.45 -6.34
N GLU A 189 2.30 -14.54 -5.43
CA GLU A 189 0.89 -14.86 -5.74
C GLU A 189 0.08 -13.63 -6.18
N GLY A 190 0.65 -12.43 -6.09
CA GLY A 190 -0.08 -11.17 -6.31
C GLY A 190 -1.14 -10.85 -5.23
N ASP A 191 -1.11 -11.54 -4.09
CA ASP A 191 -2.08 -11.44 -2.99
C ASP A 191 -1.78 -10.23 -2.08
N CYS A 192 -2.15 -9.05 -2.58
CA CYS A 192 -2.00 -7.78 -1.85
C CYS A 192 -2.86 -7.76 -0.57
N GLU A 193 -3.98 -8.46 -0.56
CA GLU A 193 -4.88 -8.60 0.58
C GLU A 193 -4.18 -9.29 1.76
N THR A 194 -3.51 -10.42 1.52
CA THR A 194 -2.74 -11.14 2.55
C THR A 194 -1.48 -10.38 2.96
N VAL A 195 -0.78 -9.75 2.02
CA VAL A 195 0.35 -8.85 2.36
C VAL A 195 -0.12 -7.75 3.32
N THR A 196 -1.24 -7.08 2.99
CA THR A 196 -1.84 -6.02 3.81
C THR A 196 -2.20 -6.53 5.20
N ARG A 197 -2.85 -7.71 5.28
CA ARG A 197 -3.23 -8.32 6.56
C ARG A 197 -2.01 -8.65 7.42
N LYS A 198 -0.92 -9.16 6.83
CA LYS A 198 0.32 -9.46 7.56
C LYS A 198 1.07 -8.21 8.03
N ILE A 199 0.94 -7.11 7.29
CA ILE A 199 1.55 -5.83 7.69
C ILE A 199 0.74 -5.14 8.78
N ASN A 200 -0.57 -5.00 8.58
CA ASN A 200 -1.40 -4.15 9.42
C ASN A 200 -2.16 -4.90 10.53
N GLY A 201 -2.20 -6.24 10.48
CA GLY A 201 -3.06 -7.07 11.33
C GLY A 201 -4.53 -7.09 10.89
N GLY A 202 -4.83 -6.56 9.70
CA GLY A 202 -6.19 -6.46 9.15
C GLY A 202 -6.23 -5.84 7.75
N LYS A 203 -7.42 -5.59 7.19
CA LYS A 203 -7.62 -5.02 5.84
C LYS A 203 -7.76 -3.48 5.83
N ASN A 204 -7.30 -2.78 6.88
CA ASN A 204 -7.42 -1.32 6.95
C ASN A 204 -6.57 -0.65 5.85
N GLY A 205 -7.17 0.28 5.11
CA GLY A 205 -6.50 1.00 4.01
C GLY A 205 -6.36 0.21 2.71
N LEU A 206 -6.99 -0.96 2.58
CA LEU A 206 -6.81 -1.85 1.43
C LEU A 206 -7.09 -1.19 0.07
N SER A 207 -8.14 -0.37 -0.03
CA SER A 207 -8.45 0.36 -1.28
C SER A 207 -7.30 1.30 -1.69
N ASP A 208 -6.74 2.06 -0.76
CA ASP A 208 -5.60 2.95 -1.06
C ASP A 208 -4.33 2.14 -1.43
N ARG A 209 -4.15 0.96 -0.83
CA ARG A 209 -3.04 0.06 -1.19
C ARG A 209 -3.20 -0.50 -2.61
N PHE A 210 -4.42 -0.87 -3.02
CA PHE A 210 -4.68 -1.27 -4.41
C PHE A 210 -4.42 -0.16 -5.40
N ASP A 211 -4.85 1.06 -5.07
CA ASP A 211 -4.58 2.22 -5.92
C ASP A 211 -3.08 2.46 -6.08
N ARG A 212 -2.31 2.42 -4.98
CA ARG A 212 -0.86 2.58 -5.02
C ARG A 212 -0.19 1.45 -5.79
N LEU A 213 -0.65 0.21 -5.59
CA LEU A 213 -0.21 -0.96 -6.36
C LEU A 213 -0.43 -0.76 -7.86
N ALA A 214 -1.59 -0.24 -8.26
CA ALA A 214 -1.88 0.06 -9.65
C ALA A 214 -0.92 1.11 -10.21
N ARG A 215 -0.73 2.21 -9.49
CA ARG A 215 0.15 3.33 -9.89
C ARG A 215 1.58 2.87 -10.10
N ILE A 216 2.16 2.14 -9.14
CA ILE A 216 3.53 1.64 -9.26
C ILE A 216 3.64 0.56 -10.35
N SER A 217 2.65 -0.32 -10.47
CA SER A 217 2.64 -1.36 -11.53
C SER A 217 2.65 -0.71 -12.92
N LEU A 218 1.81 0.29 -13.16
CA LEU A 218 1.76 1.04 -14.41
C LEU A 218 3.12 1.66 -14.74
N VAL A 219 3.76 2.32 -13.77
CA VAL A 219 5.08 2.94 -13.98
C VAL A 219 6.15 1.89 -14.31
N LEU A 220 6.18 0.77 -13.58
CA LEU A 220 7.13 -0.31 -13.82
C LEU A 220 6.93 -0.96 -15.20
N LEU A 221 5.68 -1.01 -15.67
CA LEU A 221 5.29 -1.48 -17.00
C LEU A 221 5.50 -0.44 -18.11
N GLY A 222 5.97 0.77 -17.79
CA GLY A 222 6.25 1.83 -18.76
C GLY A 222 5.07 2.73 -19.12
N TYR A 223 3.95 2.62 -18.41
CA TYR A 223 2.79 3.51 -18.54
C TYR A 223 2.94 4.75 -17.64
N ARG A 224 2.08 5.74 -17.86
CA ARG A 224 1.86 6.80 -16.86
C ARG A 224 1.14 6.21 -15.64
N ALA A 225 1.47 6.71 -14.44
CA ALA A 225 0.91 6.23 -13.17
C ALA A 225 -0.62 6.33 -13.05
N ASP A 226 -1.26 7.18 -13.86
CA ASP A 226 -2.71 7.43 -13.86
C ASP A 226 -3.44 6.80 -15.07
N ASN A 227 -2.73 6.11 -15.96
CA ASN A 227 -3.30 5.65 -17.22
C ASN A 227 -3.70 4.16 -17.20
N VAL A 228 -4.58 3.80 -16.28
CA VAL A 228 -5.14 2.44 -16.19
C VAL A 228 -5.98 2.07 -17.42
N LEU A 229 -6.67 3.05 -18.03
CA LEU A 229 -7.51 2.82 -19.21
C LEU A 229 -6.70 2.30 -20.40
N GLN A 230 -5.51 2.88 -20.65
CA GLN A 230 -4.61 2.40 -21.69
C GLN A 230 -4.12 0.98 -21.39
N PHE A 231 -3.71 0.72 -20.15
CA PHE A 231 -3.30 -0.63 -19.75
C PHE A 231 -4.42 -1.66 -19.95
N GLN A 232 -5.65 -1.34 -19.55
CA GLN A 232 -6.81 -2.21 -19.76
C GLN A 232 -7.05 -2.48 -21.25
N ALA A 233 -6.96 -1.45 -22.10
CA ALA A 233 -7.10 -1.60 -23.55
C ALA A 233 -6.01 -2.51 -24.14
N ASP A 234 -4.74 -2.28 -23.76
CA ASP A 234 -3.60 -3.06 -24.26
C ASP A 234 -3.64 -4.53 -23.81
N GLN A 235 -4.15 -4.79 -22.61
CA GLN A 235 -4.38 -6.15 -22.08
C GLN A 235 -5.71 -6.77 -22.54
N ARG A 236 -6.50 -6.07 -23.36
CA ARG A 236 -7.84 -6.51 -23.82
C ARG A 236 -8.81 -6.83 -22.67
N LEU A 237 -8.73 -6.07 -21.59
CA LEU A 237 -9.66 -6.08 -20.47
C LEU A 237 -10.86 -5.17 -20.76
N GLN A 238 -11.86 -5.22 -19.88
CA GLN A 238 -12.89 -4.18 -19.84
C GLN A 238 -12.24 -2.84 -19.52
N VAL A 239 -12.50 -1.83 -20.35
CA VAL A 239 -11.94 -0.47 -20.23
C VAL A 239 -12.91 0.40 -19.44
N ASP A 240 -12.86 0.30 -18.13
CA ASP A 240 -13.75 0.98 -17.18
C ASP A 240 -13.01 1.84 -16.15
N GLY A 241 -11.67 1.77 -16.14
CA GLY A 241 -10.82 2.47 -15.18
C GLY A 241 -10.81 1.84 -13.79
N ASP A 242 -11.56 0.75 -13.58
CA ASP A 242 -11.59 0.05 -12.31
C ASP A 242 -10.34 -0.82 -12.13
N VAL A 243 -9.64 -0.59 -11.02
CA VAL A 243 -8.52 -1.45 -10.60
C VAL A 243 -9.05 -2.65 -9.82
N GLY A 244 -10.07 -3.31 -10.38
CA GLY A 244 -10.67 -4.53 -9.84
C GLY A 244 -9.73 -5.75 -9.90
N PRO A 245 -10.15 -6.90 -9.36
CA PRO A 245 -9.32 -8.11 -9.28
C PRO A 245 -8.72 -8.55 -10.62
N LYS A 246 -9.49 -8.44 -11.73
CA LYS A 246 -9.02 -8.77 -13.08
C LYS A 246 -7.90 -7.85 -13.55
N THR A 247 -8.05 -6.54 -13.35
CA THR A 247 -7.02 -5.54 -13.68
C THR A 247 -5.75 -5.78 -12.86
N ARG A 248 -5.87 -6.05 -11.55
CA ARG A 248 -4.72 -6.34 -10.68
C ARG A 248 -4.01 -7.64 -11.06
N ALA A 249 -4.75 -8.70 -11.37
CA ALA A 249 -4.18 -9.97 -11.82
C ALA A 249 -3.42 -9.83 -13.14
N ALA A 250 -3.95 -9.03 -14.08
CA ALA A 250 -3.26 -8.72 -15.34
C ALA A 250 -1.98 -7.89 -15.10
N MET A 251 -2.02 -6.88 -14.22
CA MET A 251 -0.82 -6.11 -13.84
C MET A 251 0.25 -7.00 -13.24
N HIS A 252 -0.13 -7.87 -12.30
CA HIS A 252 0.80 -8.83 -11.70
C HIS A 252 1.42 -9.75 -12.75
N THR A 253 0.61 -10.34 -13.64
CA THR A 253 1.09 -11.22 -14.72
C THR A 253 2.05 -10.48 -15.66
N ALA A 254 1.73 -9.24 -16.03
CA ALA A 254 2.60 -8.42 -16.87
C ALA A 254 3.93 -8.09 -16.19
N LEU A 255 3.92 -7.83 -14.87
CA LEU A 255 5.14 -7.58 -14.09
C LEU A 255 6.01 -8.84 -13.95
N VAL A 256 5.41 -10.00 -13.74
CA VAL A 256 6.11 -11.29 -13.73
C VAL A 256 6.83 -11.52 -15.06
N ALA A 257 6.16 -11.21 -16.18
CA ALA A 257 6.71 -11.39 -17.52
C ALA A 257 7.94 -10.50 -17.82
N LEU A 258 8.20 -9.46 -17.02
CA LEU A 258 9.42 -8.64 -17.14
C LEU A 258 10.69 -9.39 -16.71
N THR A 259 10.56 -10.48 -15.94
CA THR A 259 11.71 -11.28 -15.48
C THR A 259 11.73 -12.63 -16.20
N PRO A 260 12.75 -12.91 -17.04
CA PRO A 260 12.85 -14.18 -17.76
C PRO A 260 12.84 -15.39 -16.82
N GLY A 261 12.01 -16.39 -17.14
CA GLY A 261 11.88 -17.63 -16.36
C GLY A 261 11.01 -17.53 -15.10
N GLU A 262 10.63 -16.32 -14.67
CA GLU A 262 9.85 -16.13 -13.44
C GLU A 262 8.43 -16.69 -13.56
N ALA A 263 7.81 -16.57 -14.73
CA ALA A 263 6.47 -17.12 -15.01
C ALA A 263 6.41 -18.65 -14.94
N ALA A 264 7.54 -19.36 -15.05
CA ALA A 264 7.59 -20.81 -14.96
C ALA A 264 7.66 -21.32 -13.51
N ARG A 265 7.81 -20.43 -12.53
CA ARG A 265 7.95 -20.79 -11.12
C ARG A 265 6.59 -21.21 -10.54
N PRO A 266 6.50 -22.33 -9.81
CA PRO A 266 5.24 -22.85 -9.30
C PRO A 266 4.63 -21.96 -8.19
N GLU A 267 5.45 -21.12 -7.56
CA GLU A 267 5.01 -20.15 -6.54
C GLU A 267 4.31 -18.92 -7.16
N VAL A 268 4.54 -18.65 -8.45
CA VAL A 268 3.98 -17.49 -9.13
C VAL A 268 2.63 -17.87 -9.73
N LYS A 269 1.56 -17.60 -8.97
CA LYS A 269 0.18 -17.85 -9.38
C LYS A 269 -0.66 -16.66 -8.99
N ALA A 270 -1.26 -15.97 -9.97
CA ALA A 270 -2.24 -14.95 -9.66
C ALA A 270 -3.32 -15.55 -8.75
N ALA A 271 -3.50 -14.99 -7.55
CA ALA A 271 -4.52 -15.42 -6.61
C ALA A 271 -5.87 -15.52 -7.35
N PRO A 272 -6.63 -16.62 -7.14
CA PRO A 272 -7.89 -16.81 -7.84
C PRO A 272 -8.81 -15.63 -7.51
N VAL A 273 -9.32 -14.98 -8.57
CA VAL A 273 -10.32 -13.91 -8.49
C VAL A 273 -11.58 -14.52 -7.89
N THR A 274 -11.66 -14.51 -6.57
CA THR A 274 -12.82 -14.99 -5.83
C THR A 274 -13.65 -13.76 -5.55
N GLU A 275 -14.78 -13.61 -6.24
CA GLU A 275 -15.83 -12.68 -5.80
C GLU A 275 -16.24 -13.13 -4.39
N GLU A 276 -15.96 -12.30 -3.38
CA GLU A 276 -16.38 -12.56 -2.00
C GLU A 276 -17.92 -12.55 -1.96
N LYS A 277 -18.53 -13.74 -1.99
CA LYS A 277 -19.94 -13.93 -1.62
C LYS A 277 -20.08 -13.48 -0.16
N PRO A 278 -20.98 -12.54 0.18
CA PRO A 278 -21.07 -12.02 1.55
C PRO A 278 -21.53 -13.14 2.48
N VAL A 279 -20.61 -13.62 3.31
CA VAL A 279 -20.92 -14.49 4.45
C VAL A 279 -21.08 -13.58 5.68
N PRO A 280 -22.18 -13.67 6.44
CA PRO A 280 -22.34 -12.88 7.66
C PRO A 280 -21.30 -13.33 8.68
N VAL A 281 -20.33 -12.48 9.00
CA VAL A 281 -19.36 -12.72 10.08
C VAL A 281 -19.98 -12.25 11.39
N PRO A 282 -20.05 -13.08 12.44
CA PRO A 282 -20.47 -12.63 13.77
C PRO A 282 -19.49 -11.57 14.29
N VAL A 283 -20.05 -10.46 14.75
CA VAL A 283 -19.31 -9.28 15.22
C VAL A 283 -18.58 -9.66 16.51
N THR A 284 -17.27 -9.89 16.42
CA THR A 284 -16.41 -9.96 17.60
C THR A 284 -15.98 -8.53 17.95
N PRO A 285 -16.12 -8.06 19.20
CA PRO A 285 -15.77 -6.69 19.55
C PRO A 285 -14.27 -6.41 19.29
N PRO A 286 -13.90 -5.19 18.83
CA PRO A 286 -12.52 -4.86 18.55
C PRO A 286 -11.68 -4.85 19.83
N SER A 287 -10.48 -5.44 19.78
CA SER A 287 -9.49 -5.38 20.86
C SER A 287 -9.06 -3.93 21.10
N LEU A 288 -9.02 -3.51 22.37
CA LEU A 288 -8.65 -2.17 22.84
C LEU A 288 -7.14 -1.82 22.66
N ASP A 289 -6.35 -2.69 22.02
CA ASP A 289 -4.88 -2.59 22.02
C ASP A 289 -4.26 -2.10 20.70
N ALA A 290 -5.07 -1.62 19.76
CA ALA A 290 -4.56 -1.01 18.53
C ALA A 290 -4.09 0.44 18.80
N PRO A 291 -2.96 0.90 18.22
CA PRO A 291 -2.54 2.30 18.22
C PRO A 291 -3.70 3.24 17.88
N TRP A 292 -3.80 4.40 18.53
CA TRP A 292 -4.98 5.29 18.44
C TRP A 292 -5.26 5.87 17.04
N TRP A 293 -4.32 5.80 16.09
CA TRP A 293 -4.59 6.10 14.68
C TRP A 293 -5.27 4.95 13.92
N LYS A 294 -5.43 3.78 14.55
CA LYS A 294 -6.27 2.66 14.10
C LYS A 294 -7.67 2.67 14.75
N SER A 295 -7.92 3.47 15.79
CA SER A 295 -9.26 3.66 16.37
C SER A 295 -10.03 4.75 15.62
N LYS A 296 -11.12 4.36 14.94
CA LYS A 296 -12.01 5.24 14.16
C LYS A 296 -12.93 6.11 15.03
N GLU A 297 -12.43 6.72 16.11
CA GLU A 297 -13.29 7.49 17.04
C GLU A 297 -13.22 9.01 16.85
N VAL A 298 -12.59 9.50 15.79
CA VAL A 298 -12.72 10.90 15.39
C VAL A 298 -13.15 10.94 13.93
N ILE A 299 -14.40 11.39 13.72
CA ILE A 299 -15.19 11.42 12.48
C ILE A 299 -16.09 10.18 12.28
N THR A 300 -16.93 9.85 13.27
CA THR A 300 -18.29 9.31 13.03
C THR A 300 -19.17 9.68 14.23
N PRO A 301 -20.25 10.48 14.07
CA PRO A 301 -21.25 10.57 15.12
C PRO A 301 -22.00 9.24 15.18
N SER A 302 -21.82 8.52 16.29
CA SER A 302 -22.50 7.27 16.59
C SER A 302 -24.00 7.54 16.75
N VAL A 303 -24.81 7.22 15.74
CA VAL A 303 -26.25 6.99 15.92
C VAL A 303 -26.43 5.48 16.09
N ILE A 304 -26.57 5.05 17.33
CA ILE A 304 -27.04 3.70 17.67
C ILE A 304 -28.56 3.71 17.45
N GLY A 305 -29.03 2.94 16.48
CA GLY A 305 -30.46 2.67 16.32
C GLY A 305 -30.84 2.00 15.01
N GLY A 306 -31.04 0.68 15.06
CA GLY A 306 -31.94 -0.05 14.17
C GLY A 306 -31.39 -0.38 12.77
N GLY A 307 -31.15 -1.67 12.52
CA GLY A 307 -30.69 -2.17 11.23
C GLY A 307 -31.72 -2.06 10.10
N ALA A 308 -31.22 -1.80 8.90
CA ALA A 308 -31.73 -2.32 7.63
C ALA A 308 -30.74 -1.93 6.51
N SER A 309 -30.47 -2.88 5.63
CA SER A 309 -29.60 -2.81 4.44
C SER A 309 -29.90 -1.61 3.54
N LEU A 310 -28.87 -0.90 3.08
CA LEU A 310 -29.02 0.30 2.24
C LEU A 310 -28.35 0.12 0.86
N VAL A 311 -28.83 -0.86 0.08
CA VAL A 311 -28.93 -0.73 -1.38
C VAL A 311 -30.16 -1.51 -1.86
N THR A 312 -31.35 -0.96 -1.60
CA THR A 312 -32.54 -1.11 -2.47
C THR A 312 -33.63 -0.18 -1.94
N ALA A 313 -33.86 0.94 -2.64
CA ALA A 313 -35.10 1.72 -2.74
C ALA A 313 -34.78 3.23 -2.83
N ILE A 314 -34.44 3.68 -4.03
CA ILE A 314 -34.73 5.07 -4.40
C ILE A 314 -36.25 5.11 -4.64
N GLY A 315 -36.99 5.65 -3.67
CA GLY A 315 -38.43 5.86 -3.80
C GLY A 315 -39.18 5.96 -2.47
N GLY A 316 -39.30 7.17 -1.91
CA GLY A 316 -40.34 7.52 -0.93
C GLY A 316 -39.90 7.66 0.53
N ILE A 317 -39.32 8.81 0.91
CA ILE A 317 -39.28 9.24 2.32
C ILE A 317 -40.43 10.24 2.54
N PRO A 318 -41.36 10.01 3.49
CA PRO A 318 -42.43 10.96 3.81
C PRO A 318 -41.85 12.29 4.31
N TRP A 319 -42.35 13.41 3.81
CA TRP A 319 -41.85 14.77 4.12
C TRP A 319 -41.84 15.12 5.62
N GLN A 320 -42.64 14.43 6.44
CA GLN A 320 -42.66 14.58 7.89
C GLN A 320 -41.33 14.15 8.56
N ASN A 321 -40.57 13.24 7.94
CA ASN A 321 -39.28 12.76 8.46
C ASN A 321 -38.08 13.63 8.08
N LEU A 322 -38.23 14.55 7.11
CA LEU A 322 -37.17 15.49 6.70
C LEU A 322 -36.89 16.55 7.78
N LEU A 323 -37.91 16.99 8.50
CA LEU A 323 -37.77 17.96 9.60
C LEU A 323 -36.95 17.39 10.77
N LEU A 324 -37.14 16.11 11.10
CA LEU A 324 -36.38 15.44 12.17
C LEU A 324 -34.89 15.28 11.80
N ILE A 325 -34.61 14.98 10.52
CA ILE A 325 -33.25 14.90 10.01
C ILE A 325 -32.58 16.29 10.07
N LEU A 326 -33.27 17.36 9.66
CA LEU A 326 -32.73 18.73 9.70
C LEU A 326 -32.48 19.22 11.14
N VAL A 327 -33.35 18.88 12.09
CA VAL A 327 -33.15 19.20 13.53
C VAL A 327 -31.96 18.41 14.11
N ALA A 328 -31.79 17.14 13.73
CA ALA A 328 -30.65 16.33 14.17
C ALA A 328 -29.31 16.89 13.63
N PHE A 329 -29.25 17.27 12.34
CA PHE A 329 -28.06 17.90 11.77
C PHE A 329 -27.79 19.30 12.33
N GLY A 330 -28.84 20.10 12.59
CA GLY A 330 -28.74 21.41 13.24
C GLY A 330 -28.21 21.32 14.67
N GLY A 331 -28.65 20.32 15.45
CA GLY A 331 -28.15 20.08 16.81
C GLY A 331 -26.68 19.67 16.85
N ILE A 332 -26.24 18.82 15.91
CA ILE A 332 -24.83 18.41 15.79
C ILE A 332 -23.95 19.61 15.40
N ALA A 333 -24.37 20.42 14.43
CA ALA A 333 -23.64 21.61 14.03
C ALA A 333 -23.54 22.65 15.16
N GLY A 334 -24.64 22.87 15.90
CA GLY A 334 -24.67 23.75 17.07
C GLY A 334 -23.75 23.28 18.20
N PHE A 335 -23.72 21.98 18.48
CA PHE A 335 -22.83 21.39 19.47
C PHE A 335 -21.34 21.53 19.11
N LEU A 336 -20.99 21.25 17.84
CA LEU A 336 -19.61 21.40 17.36
C LEU A 336 -19.16 22.87 17.37
N TYR A 337 -20.06 23.80 17.04
CA TYR A 337 -19.78 25.24 17.11
C TYR A 337 -19.58 25.72 18.56
N TRP A 338 -20.45 25.28 19.48
CA TRP A 338 -20.32 25.57 20.91
C TRP A 338 -18.99 25.05 21.48
N ARG A 339 -18.64 23.80 21.17
CA ARG A 339 -17.39 23.16 21.65
C ARG A 339 -16.15 23.91 21.15
N LYS A 340 -16.11 24.27 19.87
CA LYS A 340 -15.03 25.10 19.29
C LYS A 340 -14.88 26.45 19.98
N ASN A 341 -15.99 27.08 20.38
CA ASN A 341 -15.95 28.36 21.10
C ASN A 341 -15.54 28.20 22.57
N ALA A 342 -15.94 27.11 23.24
CA ALA A 342 -15.49 26.78 24.59
C ALA A 342 -13.98 26.53 24.62
N ASP A 343 -13.46 25.76 23.65
CA ASP A 343 -12.02 25.47 23.50
C ASP A 343 -11.23 26.76 23.23
N ARG A 344 -11.73 27.66 22.38
CA ARG A 344 -11.11 28.98 22.14
C ARG A 344 -11.02 29.83 23.41
N LYS A 345 -12.05 29.82 24.25
CA LYS A 345 -12.04 30.57 25.53
C LYS A 345 -11.07 29.94 26.54
N ALA A 346 -10.98 28.62 26.57
CA ALA A 346 -10.03 27.91 27.42
C ALA A 346 -8.58 28.22 27.02
N VAL A 347 -8.29 28.20 25.71
CA VAL A 347 -6.96 28.55 25.18
C VAL A 347 -6.61 30.02 25.45
N ALA A 348 -7.55 30.96 25.25
CA ALA A 348 -7.32 32.38 25.53
C ALA A 348 -6.99 32.64 27.01
N LYS A 349 -7.71 31.98 27.94
CA LYS A 349 -7.46 32.08 29.38
C LYS A 349 -6.10 31.48 29.78
N GLN A 350 -5.63 30.47 29.06
CA GLN A 350 -4.33 29.84 29.29
C GLN A 350 -3.18 30.73 28.79
N VAL A 351 -3.39 31.45 27.67
CA VAL A 351 -2.43 32.42 27.13
C VAL A 351 -2.34 33.68 28.01
N GLU A 352 -3.45 34.17 28.57
CA GLU A 352 -3.45 35.29 29.54
C GLU A 352 -2.78 34.96 30.87
N GLY A 353 -2.71 33.68 31.26
CA GLY A 353 -1.96 33.25 32.46
C GLY A 353 -0.46 33.04 32.22
N MET A 354 -0.01 33.13 30.96
CA MET A 354 1.40 32.98 30.55
C MET A 354 2.06 34.32 30.20
N ALA A 355 1.30 35.43 30.20
CA ALA A 355 1.75 36.80 30.08
C ALA A 355 1.68 37.50 31.44
#